data_AF-K1SVW1-F1
#
_entry.id   AF-K1SVW1-F1
#
_cell.length_a   1.000
_cell.length_b   1.000
_cell.length_c   1.000
_cell.angle_alpha   90.00
_cell.angle_beta   90.00
_cell.angle_gamma   90.00
#
_symmetry.space_group_name_H-M   'P 1'
#
loop_
_entity.id
_entity.type
_entity.pdbx_description
1 polymer ?
#
loop_
_entity_poly.entity_id
_entity_poly.type
_entity_poly.pdbx_seq_one_letter_code
_entity_poly.pdbx_strand_id
1 'polypeptide(L)'
;VVLESSLSFARSLYNGMVCNDHLRLRSLHLFWTMVDRRERTPLYERYEAIIRQLHLPVLKTQIPYRSKFNKELLADGTGIGRSTLLAPERIFAREAQIENLAAEILSILQIS
;
A
#
# COMPACT_ATOMS: atom_id res chain seq x y z
N VAL A 1 -1.65 -8.29 -16.67
CA VAL A 1 -1.45 -6.98 -17.34
C VAL A 1 -1.23 -5.85 -16.34
N VAL A 2 -2.16 -5.51 -15.44
CA VAL A 2 -1.99 -4.34 -14.52
C VAL A 2 -0.80 -4.47 -13.57
N LEU A 3 -0.60 -5.64 -12.94
CA LEU A 3 0.49 -5.79 -11.98
C LEU A 3 1.85 -5.83 -12.67
N GLU A 4 1.96 -6.50 -13.81
CA GLU A 4 3.20 -6.56 -14.59
C GLU A 4 3.67 -5.17 -15.06
N SER A 5 2.75 -4.34 -15.58
CA SER A 5 3.07 -2.97 -15.96
C SER A 5 3.45 -2.11 -14.75
N SER A 6 2.79 -2.32 -13.61
CA SER A 6 3.12 -1.64 -12.35
C SER A 6 4.51 -2.02 -11.84
N LEU A 7 4.90 -3.29 -11.94
CA LEU A 7 6.24 -3.75 -11.56
C LEU A 7 7.32 -3.25 -12.51
N SER A 8 7.05 -3.22 -13.82
CA SER A 8 7.96 -2.63 -14.81
C SER A 8 8.19 -1.14 -14.55
N PHE A 9 7.11 -0.41 -14.25
CA PHE A 9 7.18 1.01 -13.87
C PHE A 9 7.96 1.22 -12.57
N ALA A 10 7.63 0.47 -11.51
CA ALA A 10 8.31 0.55 -10.23
C ALA A 10 9.81 0.23 -10.36
N ARG A 11 10.18 -0.77 -11.16
CA ARG A 11 11.58 -1.12 -11.43
C ARG A 11 12.31 0.01 -12.17
N SER A 12 11.66 0.62 -13.15
CA SER A 12 12.23 1.76 -13.89
C SER A 12 12.46 2.97 -12.98
N LEU A 13 11.50 3.29 -12.11
CA LEU A 13 11.65 4.35 -11.12
C LEU A 13 12.75 4.03 -10.10
N TYR A 14 12.80 2.80 -9.61
CA TYR A 14 13.83 2.38 -8.66
C TYR A 14 15.22 2.57 -9.24
N ASN A 15 15.47 2.05 -10.45
CA ASN A 15 16.78 2.15 -11.08
C ASN A 15 17.13 3.59 -11.52
N GLY A 16 16.17 4.34 -12.04
CA GLY A 16 16.41 5.69 -12.56
C GLY A 16 16.43 6.78 -11.50
N MET A 17 15.77 6.56 -10.36
CA MET A 17 15.61 7.57 -9.33
C MET A 17 16.17 7.18 -7.97
N VAL A 18 15.90 5.98 -7.46
CA VAL A 18 16.38 5.55 -6.13
C VAL A 18 17.88 5.24 -6.18
N CYS A 19 18.34 4.55 -7.23
CA CYS A 19 19.76 4.26 -7.43
C CYS A 19 20.57 5.44 -8.00
N ASN A 20 19.96 6.61 -8.15
CA ASN A 20 20.61 7.79 -8.71
C ASN A 20 21.03 8.74 -7.59
N ASP A 21 22.33 8.78 -7.31
CA ASP A 21 22.91 9.59 -6.22
C ASP A 21 22.72 11.11 -6.41
N HIS A 22 22.39 11.56 -7.61
CA HIS A 22 22.07 12.97 -7.87
C HIS A 22 20.64 13.35 -7.48
N LEU A 23 19.76 12.37 -7.21
CA LEU A 23 18.40 12.60 -6.77
C LEU A 23 18.27 12.34 -5.26
N ARG A 24 17.30 13.01 -4.64
CA ARG A 24 17.03 12.90 -3.19
C ARG A 24 16.02 11.79 -2.83
N LEU A 25 15.68 10.90 -3.77
CA LEU A 25 14.69 9.85 -3.53
C LEU A 25 15.33 8.69 -2.75
N ARG A 26 15.08 8.64 -1.43
CA ARG A 26 15.73 7.67 -0.53
C ARG A 26 15.33 6.21 -0.80
N SER A 27 14.06 5.96 -1.07
CA SER A 27 13.56 4.60 -1.30
C SER A 27 12.20 4.59 -2.01
N LEU A 28 11.85 3.43 -2.56
CA LEU A 28 10.55 3.11 -3.11
C LEU A 28 10.10 1.78 -2.52
N HIS A 29 8.88 1.75 -1.99
CA HIS A 29 8.29 0.56 -1.37
C HIS A 29 6.91 0.29 -1.98
N LEU A 30 6.68 -0.96 -2.34
CA LEU A 30 5.38 -1.46 -2.79
C LEU A 30 4.56 -1.91 -1.58
N PHE A 31 3.23 -1.88 -1.69
CA PHE A 31 2.35 -2.48 -0.68
C PHE A 31 1.08 -2.98 -1.35
N TRP A 32 0.46 -3.99 -0.75
CA TRP A 32 -0.75 -4.59 -1.28
C TRP A 32 -2.00 -3.85 -0.83
N THR A 33 -2.91 -3.60 -1.77
CA THR A 33 -4.23 -3.03 -1.52
C THR A 33 -5.34 -3.93 -2.05
N MET A 34 -6.56 -3.73 -1.54
CA MET A 34 -7.74 -4.51 -1.91
C MET A 34 -7.53 -6.03 -1.74
N VAL A 35 -6.73 -6.44 -0.76
CA VAL A 35 -6.44 -7.86 -0.52
C VAL A 35 -7.70 -8.56 0.01
N ASP A 36 -8.17 -9.57 -0.69
CA ASP A 36 -9.24 -10.42 -0.16
C ASP A 36 -8.61 -11.46 0.79
N ARG A 37 -8.89 -11.33 2.09
CA ARG A 37 -8.38 -12.28 3.10
C ARG A 37 -9.07 -13.64 3.05
N ARG A 38 -10.21 -13.75 2.36
CA ARG A 38 -10.93 -15.01 2.17
C ARG A 38 -10.30 -15.83 1.06
N GLU A 39 -9.61 -15.17 0.15
CA GLU A 39 -8.83 -15.80 -0.89
C GLU A 39 -7.53 -16.38 -0.32
N ARG A 40 -7.47 -17.71 -0.23
CA ARG A 40 -6.20 -18.44 -0.06
C ARG A 40 -5.58 -18.65 -1.43
N THR A 41 -5.25 -17.56 -2.12
CA THR A 41 -4.80 -17.63 -3.49
C THR A 41 -3.26 -17.66 -3.53
N PRO A 42 -2.63 -18.66 -4.17
CA PRO A 42 -1.18 -18.70 -4.44
C PRO A 42 -0.64 -17.50 -5.25
N LEU A 43 -1.55 -16.61 -5.69
CA LEU A 43 -1.27 -15.48 -6.55
C LEU A 43 -0.41 -14.42 -5.84
N TYR A 44 -0.71 -14.08 -4.59
CA TYR A 44 0.09 -13.13 -3.81
C TYR A 44 1.51 -13.66 -3.61
N GLU A 45 1.67 -14.94 -3.28
CA GLU A 45 2.98 -15.57 -3.11
C GLU A 45 3.81 -15.58 -4.40
N ARG A 46 3.18 -15.92 -5.54
CA ARG A 46 3.84 -15.87 -6.86
C ARG A 46 4.30 -14.46 -7.20
N TYR A 47 3.45 -13.46 -6.98
CA TYR A 47 3.82 -12.09 -7.27
C TYR A 47 4.87 -11.55 -6.31
N GLU A 48 4.81 -11.90 -5.03
CA GLU A 48 5.88 -11.57 -4.10
C GLU A 48 7.21 -12.20 -4.51
N ALA A 49 7.21 -13.43 -5.05
CA ALA A 49 8.42 -14.02 -5.60
C ALA A 49 8.99 -13.20 -6.77
N ILE A 50 8.14 -12.74 -7.68
CA ILE A 50 8.54 -11.86 -8.80
C ILE A 50 9.07 -10.52 -8.26
N ILE A 51 8.39 -9.91 -7.29
CA ILE A 51 8.80 -8.64 -6.69
C ILE A 51 10.17 -8.76 -6.01
N ARG A 52 10.41 -9.88 -5.31
CA ARG A 52 11.72 -10.20 -4.72
C ARG A 52 12.80 -10.35 -5.78
N GLN A 53 12.53 -11.04 -6.90
CA GLN A 53 13.47 -11.15 -8.02
C GLN A 53 13.81 -9.78 -8.63
N LEU A 54 12.85 -8.86 -8.65
CA LEU A 54 13.05 -7.48 -9.08
C LEU A 54 13.74 -6.60 -8.02
N HIS A 55 14.12 -7.15 -6.86
CA HIS A 55 14.75 -6.44 -5.74
C HIS A 55 13.97 -5.19 -5.30
N LEU A 56 12.64 -5.21 -5.47
CA LEU A 56 11.78 -4.11 -5.07
C LEU A 56 11.28 -4.36 -3.63
N PRO A 57 11.49 -3.42 -2.69
CA PRO A 57 10.97 -3.54 -1.34
C PRO A 57 9.43 -3.62 -1.32
N VAL A 58 8.89 -4.50 -0.48
CA VAL A 58 7.44 -4.63 -0.22
C VAL A 58 7.19 -4.48 1.27
N LEU A 59 6.20 -3.65 1.62
CA LEU A 59 5.69 -3.53 2.98
C LEU A 59 4.96 -4.81 3.39
N LYS A 60 5.15 -5.22 4.64
CA LYS A 60 4.49 -6.38 5.24
C LYS A 60 3.00 -6.11 5.45
N THR A 61 2.62 -4.88 5.75
CA THR A 61 1.22 -4.52 5.96
C THR A 61 0.46 -4.56 4.65
N GLN A 62 -0.63 -5.32 4.65
CA GLN A 62 -1.55 -5.44 3.53
C GLN A 62 -2.88 -4.76 3.87
N ILE A 63 -3.37 -3.91 2.97
CA ILE A 63 -4.67 -3.25 3.11
C ILE A 63 -5.76 -4.18 2.56
N PRO A 64 -6.64 -4.74 3.41
CA PRO A 64 -7.67 -5.65 2.97
C PRO A 64 -8.76 -4.91 2.21
N TYR A 65 -9.48 -5.63 1.35
CA TYR A 65 -10.71 -5.12 0.76
C TYR A 65 -11.74 -4.80 1.84
N ARG A 66 -12.33 -3.61 1.77
CA ARG A 66 -13.44 -3.15 2.60
C ARG A 66 -14.38 -2.29 1.78
N SER A 67 -15.68 -2.60 1.80
CA SER A 67 -16.70 -1.82 1.07
C SER A 67 -16.77 -0.36 1.52
N LYS A 68 -16.40 -0.05 2.78
CA LYS A 68 -16.30 1.33 3.28
C LYS A 68 -15.29 2.19 2.48
N PHE A 69 -14.28 1.61 1.83
CA PHE A 69 -13.40 2.34 0.91
C PHE A 69 -14.05 2.74 -0.41
N ASN A 70 -15.24 2.22 -0.73
CA ASN A 70 -15.96 2.55 -1.95
C ASN A 70 -17.14 3.50 -1.70
N LYS A 71 -17.44 3.83 -0.44
CA LYS A 71 -18.50 4.76 -0.08
C LYS A 71 -17.97 6.19 -0.06
N GLU A 72 -18.70 7.10 -0.67
CA GLU A 72 -18.44 8.54 -0.55
C GLU A 72 -19.03 9.09 0.74
N LEU A 73 -18.53 10.24 1.18
CA LEU A 73 -19.07 10.94 2.34
C LEU A 73 -20.50 11.38 2.02
N LEU A 74 -21.46 10.83 2.75
CA LEU A 74 -22.86 11.17 2.63
C LEU A 74 -23.20 12.37 3.55
N ALA A 75 -24.30 13.05 3.24
CA ALA A 75 -24.76 14.23 3.99
C ALA A 75 -25.08 13.94 5.47
N ASP A 76 -25.33 12.67 5.81
CA ASP A 76 -25.54 12.19 7.17
C ASP A 76 -24.22 11.93 7.94
N GLY A 77 -23.07 12.22 7.33
CA GLY A 77 -21.75 12.01 7.92
C GLY A 77 -21.23 10.57 7.82
N THR A 78 -21.95 9.65 7.15
CA THR A 78 -21.44 8.29 6.90
C THR A 78 -20.51 8.25 5.69
N GLY A 79 -19.68 7.20 5.56
CA GLY A 79 -18.75 7.07 4.42
C GLY A 79 -17.44 7.85 4.56
N ILE A 80 -17.06 8.20 5.79
CA ILE A 80 -15.80 8.93 6.11
C ILE A 80 -14.54 8.16 5.65
N GLY A 81 -14.63 6.86 5.36
CA GLY A 81 -13.49 6.02 4.97
C GLY A 81 -12.67 6.51 3.76
N ARG A 82 -13.23 7.39 2.90
CA ARG A 82 -12.53 8.03 1.78
C ARG A 82 -12.30 9.54 1.97
N SER A 83 -12.65 10.09 3.12
CA SER A 83 -12.52 11.53 3.37
C SER A 83 -11.05 11.92 3.46
N THR A 84 -10.69 13.01 2.80
CA THR A 84 -9.37 13.65 2.94
C THR A 84 -9.34 14.69 4.06
N LEU A 85 -10.52 15.08 4.56
CA LEU A 85 -10.69 16.14 5.57
C LEU A 85 -10.97 15.58 6.96
N LEU A 86 -11.63 14.42 7.04
CA LEU A 86 -12.11 13.85 8.29
C LEU A 86 -11.41 12.51 8.55
N ALA A 87 -11.03 12.29 9.81
CA ALA A 87 -10.42 11.03 10.21
C ALA A 87 -11.45 9.88 10.13
N PRO A 88 -11.06 8.70 9.62
CA PRO A 88 -11.93 7.53 9.62
C PRO A 88 -12.28 7.10 11.05
N GLU A 89 -13.40 6.40 11.19
CA GLU A 89 -13.74 5.70 12.43
C GLU A 89 -12.57 4.79 12.86
N ARG A 90 -12.19 4.84 14.15
CA ARG A 90 -11.05 4.06 14.68
C ARG A 90 -11.18 2.56 14.41
N ILE A 91 -12.38 2.00 14.58
CA ILE A 91 -12.63 0.57 14.31
C ILE A 91 -12.32 0.26 12.84
N PHE A 92 -12.82 1.09 11.92
CA PHE A 92 -12.55 0.91 10.50
C PHE A 92 -11.06 1.04 10.18
N ALA A 93 -10.38 2.06 10.72
CA ALA A 93 -8.95 2.27 10.49
C ALA A 93 -8.11 1.05 10.93
N ARG A 94 -8.42 0.47 12.09
CA ARG A 94 -7.78 -0.75 12.61
C ARG A 94 -8.07 -1.97 11.74
N GLU A 95 -9.34 -2.21 11.41
CA GLU A 95 -9.74 -3.34 10.58
C GLU A 95 -9.18 -3.28 9.15
N ALA A 96 -8.99 -2.07 8.64
CA ALA A 96 -8.39 -1.78 7.34
C ALA A 96 -6.86 -1.69 7.40
N GLN A 97 -6.24 -1.89 8.57
CA GLN A 97 -4.78 -1.88 8.77
C GLN A 97 -4.10 -0.54 8.48
N ILE A 98 -4.83 0.57 8.51
CA ILE A 98 -4.28 1.90 8.25
C ILE A 98 -3.25 2.27 9.33
N GLU A 99 -3.54 1.97 10.60
CA GLU A 99 -2.63 2.24 11.72
C GLU A 99 -1.31 1.43 11.58
N ASN A 100 -1.41 0.16 11.18
CA ASN A 100 -0.24 -0.70 10.96
C ASN A 100 0.59 -0.22 9.77
N LEU A 101 -0.07 0.21 8.68
CA LEU A 101 0.60 0.74 7.49
C LEU A 101 1.34 2.04 7.84
N ALA A 102 0.68 2.94 8.58
CA ALA A 102 1.29 4.18 9.05
C ALA A 102 2.50 3.90 9.94
N ALA A 103 2.38 2.98 10.90
CA ALA A 103 3.49 2.60 11.78
C ALA A 103 4.68 2.01 10.99
N GLU A 104 4.42 1.17 9.99
CA GLU A 104 5.46 0.60 9.14
C GLU A 104 6.17 1.68 8.30
N ILE A 105 5.42 2.63 7.72
CA ILE A 105 5.98 3.77 6.99
C ILE A 105 6.83 4.64 7.90
N LEU A 106 6.33 4.99 9.10
CA LEU A 106 7.07 5.78 10.08
C LEU A 106 8.37 5.10 10.50
N SER A 107 8.35 3.77 10.69
CA SER A 107 9.55 2.98 10.95
C SER A 107 10.57 3.04 9.81
N ILE A 108 10.14 3.00 8.55
CA ILE A 108 11.02 3.13 7.38
C ILE A 108 11.62 4.54 7.30
N LEU A 109 10.81 5.55 7.61
CA LEU A 109 11.24 6.95 7.62
C LEU A 109 12.12 7.28 8.83
N GLN A 110 12.16 6.42 9.85
CA GLN A 110 12.83 6.63 11.13
C GLN A 110 12.29 7.86 11.87
N ILE A 111 10.97 8.06 11.79
CA ILE A 111 10.23 9.10 12.49
C ILE A 111 9.48 8.40 13.62
N SER A 112 9.99 8.53 14.85
CA SER A 112 9.43 7.95 16.07
C SER A 112 9.03 9.02 17.06
#